data_AF-A0A972JV01-F1
#
_entry.id   AF-A0A972JV01-F1
#
_cell.length_a   1.000
_cell.length_b   1.000
_cell.length_c   1.000
_cell.angle_alpha   90.00
_cell.angle_beta   90.00
_cell.angle_gamma   90.00
#
_symmetry.space_group_name_H-M   'P 1'
#
loop_
_entity.id
_entity.type
_entity.pdbx_description
1 polymer ?
#
loop_
_entity_poly.entity_id
_entity_poly.type
_entity_poly.pdbx_seq_one_letter_code
_entity_poly.pdbx_strand_id
1 'polypeptide(L)'
;MVVTDLHGNWDAYQQYRDCFITHARAGQADVLVFVGDLIHGEGQPYPDCSVDILINLLELRKQYPIVYLCGNHELPHIYGFPLDKGDIEYTPAFEKALSQSAYLNPILGRLDELPFFSARPPM
;
A
#
# COMPACT_ATOMS: atom_id res chain seq x y z
N MET A 1 -6.19 1.34 14.78
CA MET A 1 -6.97 1.95 13.68
C MET A 1 -6.86 1.05 12.46
N VAL A 2 -7.95 0.84 11.72
CA VAL A 2 -7.98 -0.01 10.52
C VAL A 2 -8.44 0.83 9.34
N VAL A 3 -7.72 0.75 8.22
CA VAL A 3 -7.92 1.53 7.00
C VAL A 3 -7.85 0.59 5.80
N THR A 4 -8.75 0.76 4.84
CA THR A 4 -8.89 -0.10 3.66
C THR A 4 -8.93 0.75 2.40
N ASP A 5 -8.55 0.16 1.27
CA ASP A 5 -8.84 0.62 -0.10
C ASP A 5 -8.51 2.11 -0.33
N LEU A 6 -7.23 2.44 -0.37
CA LEU A 6 -6.80 3.81 -0.65
C LEU A 6 -6.57 4.08 -2.13
N HIS A 7 -6.20 3.08 -2.92
CA HIS A 7 -6.04 3.19 -4.37
C HIS A 7 -5.30 4.46 -4.81
N GLY A 8 -4.09 4.69 -4.29
CA GLY A 8 -3.28 5.85 -4.66
C GLY A 8 -3.79 7.21 -4.15
N ASN A 9 -4.87 7.28 -3.37
CA ASN A 9 -5.43 8.53 -2.85
C ASN A 9 -4.58 9.11 -1.71
N TRP A 10 -3.74 10.08 -2.07
CA TRP A 10 -2.84 10.75 -1.13
C TRP A 10 -3.56 11.49 0.00
N ASP A 11 -4.62 12.24 -0.32
CA ASP A 11 -5.31 13.08 0.67
C ASP A 11 -5.98 12.21 1.74
N ALA A 12 -6.65 11.13 1.32
CA ALA A 12 -7.23 10.15 2.24
C ALA A 12 -6.15 9.48 3.10
N TYR A 13 -5.04 9.07 2.48
CA TYR A 13 -3.91 8.49 3.21
C TYR A 13 -3.36 9.44 4.29
N GLN A 14 -3.16 10.72 3.96
CA GLN A 14 -2.68 11.72 4.92
C GLN A 14 -3.65 11.92 6.08
N GLN A 15 -4.95 12.02 5.81
CA GLN A 15 -5.97 12.17 6.85
C GLN A 15 -5.94 11.00 7.84
N TYR A 16 -5.91 9.77 7.34
CA TYR A 16 -5.88 8.59 8.19
C TYR A 16 -4.55 8.44 8.95
N ARG A 17 -3.43 8.73 8.30
CA ARG A 17 -2.10 8.77 8.94
C ARG A 17 -2.08 9.77 10.09
N ASP A 18 -2.51 11.00 9.85
CA ASP A 18 -2.42 12.07 10.83
C ASP A 18 -3.40 11.84 12.01
N CYS A 19 -4.57 11.28 11.72
CA CYS A 19 -5.51 10.78 12.72
C CYS A 19 -4.87 9.69 13.60
N PHE A 20 -4.24 8.68 12.99
CA PHE A 20 -3.54 7.63 13.73
C PHE A 20 -2.41 8.19 14.59
N ILE A 21 -1.54 9.05 14.05
CA ILE A 21 -0.43 9.67 14.79
C ILE A 21 -0.96 10.45 16.00
N THR A 22 -2.06 11.19 15.83
CA THR A 22 -2.70 11.96 16.90
C THR A 22 -3.16 11.05 18.02
N HIS A 23 -3.87 9.96 17.70
CA HIS A 23 -4.35 9.01 18.70
C HIS A 23 -3.22 8.17 19.31
N ALA A 24 -2.19 7.81 18.55
CA ALA A 24 -1.04 7.07 19.06
C ALA A 24 -0.26 7.89 20.10
N ARG A 25 -0.03 9.18 19.84
CA ARG A 25 0.61 10.10 20.79
C ARG A 25 -0.20 10.32 22.07
N ALA A 26 -1.53 10.19 21.98
CA ALA A 26 -2.42 10.27 23.13
C ALA A 26 -2.58 8.92 23.88
N GLY A 27 -1.93 7.84 23.43
CA GLY A 27 -2.11 6.50 23.99
C GLY A 27 -3.48 5.88 23.72
N GLN A 28 -4.17 6.33 22.66
CA GLN A 28 -5.53 5.92 22.29
C GLN A 28 -5.57 4.96 21.10
N ALA A 29 -4.44 4.77 20.42
CA ALA A 29 -4.30 3.80 19.33
C ALA A 29 -2.90 3.19 19.33
N ASP A 30 -2.82 1.87 19.44
CA ASP A 30 -1.53 1.19 19.47
C ASP A 30 -1.00 0.90 18.07
N VAL A 31 -1.85 0.40 17.16
CA VAL A 31 -1.45 -0.11 15.83
C VAL A 31 -2.31 0.47 14.73
N LEU A 32 -1.68 0.79 13.58
CA LEU A 32 -2.36 1.09 12.32
C LEU A 32 -2.35 -0.15 11.42
N VAL A 33 -3.51 -0.54 10.89
CA VAL A 33 -3.65 -1.69 9.99
C VAL A 33 -4.18 -1.19 8.66
N PHE A 34 -3.40 -1.38 7.60
CA PHE A 34 -3.86 -1.25 6.22
C PHE A 34 -4.25 -2.63 5.69
N VAL A 35 -5.49 -2.81 5.25
CA VAL A 35 -6.04 -4.12 4.87
C VAL A 35 -5.76 -4.53 3.43
N GLY A 36 -5.00 -3.73 2.68
CA GLY A 36 -4.66 -3.96 1.27
C GLY A 36 -5.06 -2.77 0.41
N ASP A 37 -4.79 -2.91 -0.90
CA ASP A 37 -5.24 -2.00 -1.95
C ASP A 37 -4.85 -0.54 -1.69
N LEU A 38 -3.58 -0.34 -1.35
CA LEU A 38 -3.03 1.01 -1.21
C LEU A 38 -2.67 1.62 -2.57
N ILE A 39 -2.42 0.77 -3.57
CA ILE A 39 -1.96 1.19 -4.89
C ILE A 39 -3.06 1.11 -5.95
N HIS A 40 -2.73 1.65 -7.13
CA HIS A 40 -3.57 1.69 -8.32
C HIS A 40 -4.79 2.59 -8.19
N GLY A 41 -4.57 3.89 -8.38
CA GLY A 41 -5.65 4.87 -8.48
C GLY A 41 -6.34 4.85 -9.83
N GLU A 42 -7.66 4.96 -9.83
CA GLU A 42 -8.46 5.18 -11.04
C GLU A 42 -8.51 6.68 -11.33
N GLY A 43 -8.12 7.06 -12.55
CA GLY A 43 -7.75 8.43 -12.93
C GLY A 43 -8.80 9.51 -12.65
N GLN A 44 -8.28 10.73 -12.45
CA GLN A 44 -8.95 12.05 -12.37
C GLN A 44 -10.11 12.19 -11.36
N PRO A 45 -10.13 13.27 -10.56
CA PRO A 45 -9.29 14.46 -10.69
C PRO A 45 -7.92 14.35 -10.00
N TYR A 46 -7.61 13.23 -9.36
CA TYR A 46 -6.40 13.09 -8.54
C TYR A 46 -5.31 12.27 -9.25
N PRO A 47 -4.03 12.64 -9.11
CA PRO A 47 -2.92 11.81 -9.55
C PRO A 47 -2.85 10.53 -8.71
N ASP A 48 -2.42 9.44 -9.32
CA ASP A 48 -2.11 8.22 -8.58
C ASP A 48 -0.80 8.41 -7.78
N CYS A 49 -0.93 8.52 -6.46
CA CYS A 49 0.18 8.69 -5.53
C CYS A 49 0.60 7.36 -4.87
N SER A 50 0.35 6.22 -5.50
CA SER A 50 0.71 4.88 -4.99
C SER A 50 2.16 4.81 -4.49
N VAL A 51 3.12 5.31 -5.28
CA VAL A 51 4.54 5.26 -4.92
C VAL A 51 4.82 6.14 -3.69
N ASP A 52 4.27 7.35 -3.64
CA ASP A 52 4.43 8.26 -2.49
C ASP A 52 3.86 7.67 -1.20
N ILE A 53 2.70 7.02 -1.29
CA ILE A 53 2.06 6.31 -0.18
C ILE A 53 2.98 5.20 0.34
N LEU A 54 3.52 4.36 -0.54
CA LEU A 54 4.41 3.27 -0.14
C LEU A 54 5.73 3.78 0.47
N ILE A 55 6.31 4.85 -0.07
CA ILE A 55 7.49 5.51 0.51
C ILE A 55 7.16 6.01 1.93
N ASN A 56 6.05 6.74 2.09
CA ASN A 56 5.68 7.27 3.40
C ASN A 56 5.37 6.15 4.41
N LEU A 57 4.73 5.07 3.96
CA LEU A 57 4.47 3.88 4.77
C LEU A 57 5.76 3.25 5.30
N LEU A 58 6.79 3.10 4.47
CA LEU A 58 8.09 2.57 4.88
C LEU A 58 8.75 3.43 5.96
N GLU A 59 8.69 4.76 5.82
CA GLU A 59 9.22 5.68 6.81
C GLU A 59 8.41 5.68 8.12
N LEU A 60 7.08 5.66 8.01
CA LEU A 60 6.19 5.67 9.17
C LEU A 60 6.35 4.40 10.02
N ARG A 61 6.62 3.25 9.39
CA ARG A 61 6.92 1.97 10.05
C ARG A 61 8.17 1.97 10.92
N LYS A 62 9.08 2.93 10.73
CA LYS A 62 10.27 3.07 11.60
C LYS A 62 9.91 3.66 12.96
N GLN A 63 8.76 4.31 13.08
CA GLN A 63 8.36 5.07 14.27
C GLN A 63 7.11 4.49 14.95
N TYR A 64 6.24 3.83 14.18
CA TYR A 64 4.97 3.30 14.69
C TYR A 64 4.78 1.85 14.24
N PRO A 65 4.07 1.03 15.03
CA PRO A 65 3.69 -0.30 14.61
C PRO A 65 2.58 -0.21 13.57
N ILE A 66 2.89 -0.69 12.35
CA ILE A 66 1.95 -0.70 11.23
C ILE A 66 1.93 -2.09 10.61
N VAL A 67 0.74 -2.62 10.44
CA VAL A 67 0.46 -3.83 9.68
C VAL A 67 -0.04 -3.40 8.30
N TYR A 68 0.53 -3.99 7.25
CA TYR A 68 0.08 -3.80 5.87
C TYR A 68 -0.17 -5.20 5.30
N LEU A 69 -1.42 -5.47 4.94
CA LEU A 69 -1.86 -6.73 4.36
C LEU A 69 -1.88 -6.65 2.83
N CYS A 70 -1.82 -7.81 2.17
CA CYS A 70 -1.92 -7.91 0.72
C CYS A 70 -3.37 -7.77 0.27
N GLY A 71 -3.68 -6.73 -0.50
CA GLY A 71 -4.90 -6.65 -1.30
C GLY A 71 -4.69 -7.25 -2.68
N ASN A 72 -5.75 -7.29 -3.49
CA ASN A 72 -5.67 -7.83 -4.84
C ASN A 72 -4.90 -6.91 -5.80
N HIS A 73 -4.80 -5.62 -5.51
CA HIS A 73 -4.02 -4.68 -6.32
C HIS A 73 -2.51 -4.85 -6.13
N GLU A 74 -2.06 -5.44 -5.02
CA GLU A 74 -0.64 -5.76 -4.81
C GLU A 74 -0.20 -7.07 -5.48
N LEU A 75 -1.11 -8.04 -5.67
CA LEU A 75 -0.81 -9.36 -6.25
C LEU A 75 -0.09 -9.32 -7.62
N PRO A 76 -0.49 -8.46 -8.58
CA PRO A 76 0.19 -8.31 -9.87
C PRO A 76 1.71 -8.13 -9.76
N HIS A 77 2.15 -7.34 -8.78
CA HIS A 77 3.56 -6.98 -8.56
C HIS A 77 4.34 -8.06 -7.82
N ILE A 78 3.65 -8.99 -7.18
CA ILE A 78 4.23 -10.13 -6.45
C ILE A 78 4.36 -11.34 -7.38
N TYR A 79 3.34 -11.60 -8.19
CA TYR A 79 3.24 -12.81 -9.00
C TYR A 79 3.48 -12.60 -10.50
N GLY A 80 3.69 -11.36 -10.94
CA GLY A 80 4.09 -11.04 -12.31
C GLY A 80 3.00 -11.25 -13.36
N PHE A 81 1.76 -10.88 -13.04
CA PHE A 81 0.64 -10.88 -13.99
C PHE A 81 0.06 -9.46 -14.15
N PRO A 82 -0.47 -9.09 -15.33
CA PRO A 82 -1.06 -7.77 -15.52
C PRO A 82 -2.40 -7.64 -14.78
N LEU A 83 -2.69 -6.43 -14.31
CA LEU A 83 -4.02 -6.05 -13.81
C LEU A 83 -4.65 -5.04 -14.76
N ASP A 84 -5.86 -5.38 -15.20
CA ASP A 84 -6.69 -4.57 -16.07
C ASP A 84 -8.14 -4.52 -15.61
N LYS A 85 -8.82 -3.41 -15.92
CA LYS A 85 -10.25 -3.21 -15.70
C LYS A 85 -10.83 -2.44 -16.88
N GLY A 86 -11.49 -3.16 -17.78
CA GLY A 86 -11.96 -2.58 -19.04
C GLY A 86 -10.77 -2.09 -19.86
N ASP A 87 -10.74 -0.80 -20.17
CA ASP A 87 -9.68 -0.17 -20.97
C ASP A 87 -8.52 0.39 -20.13
N ILE A 88 -8.51 0.15 -18.81
CA ILE A 88 -7.48 0.66 -17.89
C ILE A 88 -6.49 -0.46 -17.56
N GLU A 89 -5.22 -0.25 -17.90
CA GLU A 89 -4.09 -1.08 -17.46
C GLU A 89 -3.38 -0.41 -16.27
N TYR A 90 -3.30 -1.10 -15.13
CA TYR A 90 -2.74 -0.50 -13.91
C TYR A 90 -1.24 -0.76 -13.72
N THR A 91 -0.80 -1.98 -14.06
CA THR A 91 0.57 -2.45 -13.80
C THR A 91 1.64 -1.56 -14.45
N PRO A 92 1.57 -1.21 -15.76
CA PRO A 92 2.66 -0.49 -16.41
C PRO A 92 2.90 0.92 -15.86
N ALA A 93 1.83 1.64 -15.51
CA ALA A 93 1.93 3.00 -14.99
C ALA A 93 2.62 3.02 -13.62
N PHE A 94 2.21 2.10 -12.74
CA PHE A 94 2.82 1.94 -11.42
C PHE A 94 4.30 1.53 -11.51
N GLU A 95 4.63 0.50 -12.30
CA GLU A 95 6.01 0.03 -12.46
C GLU A 95 6.92 1.10 -13.04
N LYS A 96 6.42 1.89 -13.99
CA LYS A 96 7.14 3.05 -14.53
C LYS A 96 7.41 4.10 -13.45
N ALA A 97 6.40 4.47 -12.66
CA ALA A 97 6.59 5.41 -11.55
C ALA A 97 7.57 4.87 -10.50
N LEU A 98 7.47 3.58 -10.17
CA LEU A 98 8.32 2.92 -9.19
C LEU A 98 9.79 2.86 -9.65
N SER A 99 10.04 2.51 -10.91
CA SER A 99 11.39 2.46 -11.50
C SER A 99 12.08 3.82 -11.57
N GLN A 100 11.32 4.91 -11.58
CA GLN A 100 11.85 6.28 -11.52
C GLN A 100 12.16 6.73 -10.07
N SER A 101 11.70 5.98 -9.07
CA SER A 101 11.93 6.29 -7.66
C SER A 101 13.25 5.69 -7.16
N ALA A 102 13.87 6.34 -6.17
CA ALA A 102 15.00 5.77 -5.43
C ALA A 102 14.59 4.60 -4.51
N TYR A 103 13.29 4.27 -4.42
CA TYR A 103 12.71 3.31 -3.49
C TYR A 103 12.26 2.01 -4.16
N LEU A 104 12.62 1.77 -5.42
CA LEU A 104 12.31 0.54 -6.16
C LEU A 104 12.56 -0.72 -5.33
N ASN A 105 13.80 -0.95 -4.89
CA ASN A 105 14.16 -2.17 -4.15
C ASN A 105 13.48 -2.27 -2.77
N PRO A 106 13.45 -1.21 -1.92
CA PRO A 106 12.70 -1.24 -0.67
C PRO A 106 11.20 -1.56 -0.83
N ILE A 107 10.56 -1.01 -1.86
CA ILE A 107 9.14 -1.22 -2.11
C ILE A 107 8.91 -2.65 -2.60
N LEU A 108 9.68 -3.15 -3.56
CA LEU A 108 9.55 -4.53 -4.03
C LEU A 108 9.75 -5.54 -2.89
N GLY A 109 10.81 -5.37 -2.09
CA GLY A 109 11.04 -6.23 -0.93
C GLY A 109 9.89 -6.19 0.08
N ARG A 110 9.22 -5.03 0.23
CA ARG A 110 8.02 -4.94 1.08
C ARG A 110 6.82 -5.65 0.47
N LEU A 111 6.60 -5.56 -0.84
CA LEU A 111 5.51 -6.24 -1.53
C LEU A 111 5.69 -7.77 -1.45
N ASP A 112 6.92 -8.26 -1.63
CA ASP A 112 7.26 -9.69 -1.53
C ASP A 112 6.97 -10.28 -0.14
N GLU A 113 7.00 -9.46 0.90
CA GLU A 113 6.68 -9.86 2.27
C GLU A 113 5.18 -9.76 2.61
N LEU A 114 4.31 -9.29 1.71
CA LEU A 114 2.87 -9.14 1.97
C LEU A 114 2.06 -10.45 1.98
N PRO A 115 2.35 -11.46 1.13
CA PRO A 115 1.57 -12.68 1.13
C PRO A 115 1.58 -13.35 2.52
N PHE A 116 0.45 -13.29 3.21
CA PHE A 116 0.24 -14.09 4.41
C PHE A 116 -0.07 -15.53 3.97
N PHE A 117 0.98 -16.32 3.76
CA PHE A 117 0.82 -17.75 3.52
C PHE A 117 0.42 -18.42 4.84
N SER A 118 -0.88 -18.60 5.08
CA SER A 118 -1.32 -19.69 5.96
C SER A 118 -1.19 -20.98 5.16
N ALA A 119 -0.07 -21.68 5.31
CA ALA A 119 0.02 -23.05 4.80
C ALA A 119 -1.12 -23.84 5.44
N ARG A 120 -2.09 -24.31 4.62
CA ARG A 120 -3.00 -25.36 5.09
C ARG A 120 -2.11 -26.53 5.54
N PRO A 121 -2.25 -27.04 6.78
CA PRO A 121 -1.61 -28.29 7.10
C PRO A 121 -2.08 -29.34 6.09
N PRO A 122 -1.19 -30.24 5.64
CA PRO A 122 -1.58 -31.33 4.74
C PRO A 122 -2.75 -32.10 5.36
N MET A 123 -3.79 -32.36 4.54
CA MET A 123 -4.93 -33.20 4.91
C MET A 123 -4.50 -34.65 5.13
#